data_AF-A0AA90TMH7-F1
#
_entry.id   AF-A0AA90TMH7-F1
#
_cell.length_a   1.000
_cell.length_b   1.000
_cell.length_c   1.000
_cell.angle_alpha   90.00
_cell.angle_beta   90.00
_cell.angle_gamma   90.00
#
_symmetry.space_group_name_H-M   'P 1'
#
loop_
_entity.id
_entity.type
_entity.pdbx_description
1 polymer ?
#
loop_
_entity_poly.entity_id
_entity_poly.type
_entity_poly.pdbx_seq_one_letter_code
_entity_poly.pdbx_strand_id
1 'polypeptide(L)'
;MSDLRATYAIKSGQSTIRFSVNAASAMELSAYVYDQAGVAKGYATALLTNNSAQLSVSLNGLKAGAHKLVLKAVLKNGGALLQTSFPLTLTDEGSATYAYVFPASLSSYKSSTRVLQPKDGKVYTCKPLPHGGWCAQWSATSPHYEPGVGSAWQDAWIAP
;
A
#
# COMPACT_ATOMS: atom_id res chain seq x y z
N MET A 1 -16.88 -5.27 4.63
CA MET A 1 -16.27 -4.15 3.90
C MET A 1 -15.95 -4.63 2.51
N SER A 2 -16.19 -3.82 1.48
CA SER A 2 -15.87 -4.15 0.08
C SER A 2 -15.04 -3.04 -0.56
N ASP A 3 -14.44 -3.37 -1.71
CA ASP A 3 -13.72 -2.43 -2.61
C ASP A 3 -12.41 -1.84 -2.07
N LEU A 4 -12.07 -2.09 -0.80
CA LEU A 4 -10.76 -1.79 -0.25
C LEU A 4 -9.71 -2.70 -0.90
N ARG A 5 -8.69 -2.08 -1.49
CA ARG A 5 -7.54 -2.77 -2.09
C ARG A 5 -6.35 -2.71 -1.15
N ALA A 6 -5.42 -3.65 -1.30
CA ALA A 6 -4.16 -3.61 -0.58
C ALA A 6 -3.20 -2.53 -1.12
N THR A 7 -3.34 -2.14 -2.40
CA THR A 7 -2.41 -1.26 -3.11
C THR A 7 -3.14 -0.14 -3.86
N TYR A 8 -2.61 1.07 -3.79
CA TYR A 8 -3.11 2.24 -4.53
C TYR A 8 -1.97 3.04 -5.17
N ALA A 9 -2.17 3.51 -6.40
CA ALA A 9 -1.21 4.38 -7.06
C ALA A 9 -1.35 5.84 -6.60
N ILE A 10 -0.21 6.49 -6.43
CA ILE A 10 -0.04 7.92 -6.23
C ILE A 10 0.04 8.55 -7.61
N LYS A 11 -0.67 9.66 -7.81
CA LYS A 11 -0.57 10.52 -8.98
C LYS A 11 -0.29 11.93 -8.52
N SER A 12 0.85 12.49 -8.94
CA SER A 12 1.28 13.83 -8.51
C SER A 12 1.19 14.06 -7.00
N GLY A 13 1.64 13.09 -6.19
CA GLY A 13 1.61 13.16 -4.72
C GLY A 13 0.22 12.99 -4.08
N GLN A 14 -0.79 12.60 -4.87
CA GLN A 14 -2.17 12.42 -4.43
C GLN A 14 -2.72 11.03 -4.73
N SER A 15 -3.74 10.60 -4.00
CA SER A 15 -4.47 9.36 -4.30
C SER A 15 -5.87 9.44 -3.69
N THR A 16 -6.73 8.51 -4.06
CA THR A 16 -8.08 8.40 -3.47
C THR A 16 -8.36 6.95 -3.14
N ILE A 17 -8.71 6.71 -1.88
CA ILE A 17 -9.12 5.39 -1.40
C ILE A 17 -10.64 5.39 -1.26
N ARG A 18 -11.31 4.58 -2.08
CA ARG A 18 -12.76 4.36 -2.02
C ARG A 18 -13.05 2.95 -1.53
N PHE A 19 -13.97 2.83 -0.59
CA PHE A 19 -14.42 1.55 -0.05
C PHE A 19 -15.82 1.67 0.53
N SER A 20 -16.49 0.53 0.70
CA SER A 20 -17.82 0.47 1.30
C SER A 20 -17.79 -0.30 2.61
N VAL A 21 -18.44 0.24 3.63
CA VAL A 21 -18.64 -0.39 4.94
C VAL A 21 -20.08 -0.87 5.01
N ASN A 22 -20.28 -2.12 5.41
CA ASN A 22 -21.61 -2.70 5.57
C ASN A 22 -21.78 -3.15 7.02
N ALA A 23 -22.89 -2.78 7.64
CA ALA A 23 -23.22 -3.11 9.03
C ALA A 23 -24.74 -3.05 9.23
N ALA A 24 -25.27 -3.85 10.17
CA ALA A 24 -26.71 -3.89 10.44
C ALA A 24 -27.21 -2.73 11.31
N SER A 25 -26.32 -2.05 12.04
CA SER A 25 -26.68 -0.97 12.96
C SER A 25 -26.23 0.38 12.43
N ALA A 26 -26.99 1.43 12.74
CA ALA A 26 -26.63 2.79 12.36
C ALA A 26 -25.39 3.27 13.13
N MET A 27 -24.41 3.80 12.39
CA MET A 27 -23.12 4.19 12.94
C MET A 27 -22.59 5.47 12.29
N GLU A 28 -21.80 6.22 13.05
CA GLU A 28 -20.94 7.28 12.55
C GLU A 28 -19.56 6.69 12.25
N LEU A 29 -19.12 6.78 11.00
CA LEU A 29 -17.87 6.22 10.54
C LEU A 29 -16.83 7.33 10.37
N SER A 30 -15.60 7.07 10.80
CA SER A 30 -14.45 7.96 10.61
C SER A 30 -13.27 7.14 10.10
N ALA A 31 -12.71 7.54 8.96
CA ALA A 31 -11.59 6.88 8.33
C ALA A 31 -10.40 7.81 8.23
N TYR A 32 -9.24 7.36 8.71
CA TYR A 32 -7.98 8.07 8.64
C TYR A 32 -6.95 7.20 7.93
N VAL A 33 -6.15 7.79 7.05
CA VAL A 33 -4.98 7.11 6.48
C VAL A 33 -3.72 7.74 7.05
N TYR A 34 -2.85 6.91 7.61
CA TYR A 34 -1.58 7.33 8.22
C TYR A 34 -0.40 6.80 7.42
N ASP A 35 0.68 7.57 7.37
CA ASP A 35 2.00 7.08 6.97
C ASP A 35 2.71 6.33 8.11
N GLN A 36 3.92 5.81 7.84
CA GLN A 36 4.74 5.09 8.84
C GLN A 36 5.14 5.96 10.05
N ALA A 37 5.20 7.29 9.90
CA ALA A 37 5.49 8.22 10.98
C ALA A 37 4.25 8.54 11.83
N GLY A 38 3.08 7.97 11.50
CA GLY A 38 1.82 8.24 12.19
C GLY A 38 1.17 9.57 11.79
N VAL A 39 1.62 10.19 10.70
CA VAL A 39 1.04 11.43 10.19
C VAL A 39 -0.18 11.12 9.34
N ALA A 40 -1.31 11.75 9.64
CA ALA A 40 -2.53 11.59 8.85
C ALA A 40 -2.34 12.23 7.47
N LYS A 41 -2.57 11.45 6.41
CA LYS A 41 -2.50 11.86 5.00
C LYS A 41 -3.87 12.12 4.38
N GLY A 42 -4.93 11.72 5.06
CA GLY A 42 -6.30 12.06 4.70
C GLY A 42 -7.31 11.53 5.70
N TYR A 43 -8.52 12.06 5.59
CA TYR A 43 -9.64 11.78 6.45
C TYR A 43 -10.95 11.76 5.67
N ALA A 44 -11.89 10.90 6.06
CA ALA A 44 -13.26 10.95 5.61
C ALA A 44 -14.22 10.51 6.72
N THR A 45 -15.44 11.00 6.67
CA THR A 45 -16.54 10.56 7.53
C THR A 45 -17.74 10.16 6.69
N ALA A 46 -18.54 9.23 7.20
CA ALA A 46 -19.82 8.87 6.61
C ALA A 46 -20.80 8.43 7.69
N LEU A 47 -22.09 8.67 7.45
CA LEU A 47 -23.16 8.09 8.24
C LEU A 47 -23.62 6.80 7.59
N LEU A 48 -23.59 5.71 8.34
CA LEU A 48 -24.22 4.46 7.94
C LEU A 48 -25.63 4.44 8.51
N THR A 49 -26.63 4.63 7.66
CA THR A 49 -28.05 4.54 8.02
C THR A 49 -28.77 3.39 7.31
N ASN A 50 -28.31 3.03 6.10
CA ASN A 50 -29.01 2.09 5.20
C ASN A 50 -28.15 0.87 4.88
N ASN A 51 -27.77 0.09 5.90
CA ASN A 51 -26.93 -1.13 5.83
C ASN A 51 -25.52 -0.99 5.20
N SER A 52 -25.26 0.10 4.49
CA SER A 52 -24.01 0.40 3.79
C SER A 52 -23.72 1.89 3.83
N ALA A 53 -22.44 2.23 3.85
CA ALA A 53 -21.94 3.58 3.64
C ALA A 53 -20.66 3.52 2.82
N GLN A 54 -20.56 4.41 1.83
CA GLN A 54 -19.34 4.57 1.04
C GLN A 54 -18.46 5.66 1.66
N LEU A 55 -17.16 5.39 1.77
CA LEU A 55 -16.16 6.37 2.14
C LEU A 55 -15.21 6.62 0.97
N SER A 56 -14.81 7.88 0.82
CA SER A 56 -13.81 8.31 -0.16
C SER A 56 -12.79 9.18 0.56
N VAL A 57 -11.62 8.61 0.87
CA VAL A 57 -10.53 9.34 1.53
C VAL A 57 -9.62 9.92 0.46
N SER A 58 -9.64 11.25 0.33
CA SER A 58 -8.68 11.98 -0.51
C SER A 58 -7.36 12.15 0.23
N LEU A 59 -6.28 11.75 -0.41
CA LEU A 59 -4.94 11.72 0.16
C LEU A 59 -4.02 12.71 -0.55
N ASN A 60 -3.21 13.44 0.21
CA ASN A 60 -2.27 14.44 -0.30
C ASN A 60 -0.89 14.32 0.36
N GLY A 61 0.14 14.89 -0.28
CA GLY A 61 1.51 14.90 0.27
C GLY A 61 2.06 13.49 0.48
N LEU A 62 1.72 12.59 -0.44
CA LEU A 62 2.03 11.18 -0.36
C LEU A 62 3.48 10.90 -0.76
N LYS A 63 4.05 9.91 -0.10
CA LYS A 63 5.22 9.18 -0.55
C LYS A 63 4.82 7.73 -0.78
N ALA A 64 5.44 7.07 -1.74
CA ALA A 64 5.28 5.64 -1.87
C ALA A 64 5.76 4.93 -0.59
N GLY A 65 5.14 3.78 -0.28
CA GLY A 65 5.48 2.96 0.89
C GLY A 65 4.27 2.50 1.69
N ALA A 66 4.55 1.88 2.82
CA ALA A 66 3.52 1.37 3.72
C ALA A 66 2.70 2.49 4.37
N HIS A 67 1.40 2.30 4.39
CA HIS A 67 0.41 3.16 5.00
C HIS A 67 -0.59 2.31 5.79
N LYS A 68 -1.42 2.94 6.62
CA LYS A 68 -2.45 2.27 7.39
C LYS A 68 -3.75 3.04 7.33
N LEU A 69 -4.83 2.40 6.90
CA LEU A 69 -6.18 2.90 7.08
C LEU A 69 -6.66 2.50 8.47
N VAL A 70 -7.10 3.46 9.27
CA VAL A 70 -7.80 3.25 10.54
C VAL A 70 -9.25 3.64 10.35
N LEU A 71 -10.15 2.68 10.48
CA LEU A 71 -11.59 2.88 10.47
C LEU A 71 -12.11 2.82 11.91
N LYS A 72 -12.77 3.90 12.33
CA LYS A 72 -13.50 4.00 13.59
C LYS A 72 -14.98 4.05 13.31
N ALA A 73 -15.78 3.36 14.11
CA ALA A 73 -17.23 3.40 14.06
C ALA A 73 -17.78 3.64 15.46
N VAL A 74 -18.65 4.64 15.58
CA VAL A 74 -19.36 4.97 16.82
C VAL A 74 -20.83 4.66 16.60
N LEU A 75 -21.41 3.85 17.48
CA LEU A 75 -22.85 3.60 17.48
C LEU A 75 -23.60 4.89 17.86
N LYS A 76 -24.61 5.28 17.08
CA LYS A 76 -25.37 6.54 17.28
C LYS A 76 -25.97 6.71 18.69
N ASN A 77 -26.16 5.62 19.42
CA ASN A 77 -26.72 5.63 20.79
C ASN A 77 -25.65 5.80 21.88
N GLY A 78 -24.50 6.44 21.57
CA GLY A 78 -23.39 6.62 22.51
C GLY A 78 -22.71 5.31 22.92
N GLY A 79 -22.83 4.27 22.08
CA GLY A 79 -22.37 2.92 22.37
C GLY A 79 -20.87 2.71 22.16
N ALA A 80 -20.48 1.44 22.04
CA ALA A 80 -19.08 1.03 21.87
C ALA A 80 -18.40 1.68 20.65
N LEU A 81 -17.15 2.10 20.85
CA LEU A 81 -16.24 2.47 19.77
C LEU A 81 -15.61 1.22 19.19
N LEU A 82 -15.88 0.96 17.91
CA LEU A 82 -15.22 -0.09 17.15
C LEU A 82 -14.07 0.55 16.37
N GLN A 83 -12.89 -0.05 16.46
CA GLN A 83 -11.73 0.39 15.68
C GLN A 83 -11.09 -0.81 14.99
N THR A 84 -10.85 -0.67 13.70
CA THR A 84 -10.10 -1.65 12.91
C THR A 84 -9.06 -0.95 12.04
N SER A 85 -8.01 -1.68 11.67
CA SER A 85 -6.91 -1.16 10.88
C SER A 85 -6.60 -2.08 9.72
N PHE A 86 -6.34 -1.48 8.55
CA PHE A 86 -6.00 -2.20 7.33
C PHE A 86 -4.65 -1.69 6.81
N PRO A 87 -3.69 -2.59 6.54
CA PRO A 87 -2.45 -2.21 5.88
C PRO A 87 -2.72 -1.81 4.44
N LEU A 88 -2.01 -0.78 3.98
CA LEU A 88 -2.07 -0.28 2.62
C LEU A 88 -0.66 -0.08 2.09
N THR A 89 -0.47 -0.27 0.79
CA THR A 89 0.77 0.13 0.10
C THR A 89 0.43 1.20 -0.94
N LEU A 90 1.10 2.34 -0.87
CA LEU A 90 0.99 3.39 -1.89
C LEU A 90 2.19 3.31 -2.83
N THR A 91 1.97 3.45 -4.14
CA THR A 91 3.02 3.29 -5.16
C THR A 91 3.09 4.49 -6.10
N ASP A 92 4.25 4.89 -6.58
CA ASP A 92 4.37 6.05 -7.49
C ASP A 92 3.67 5.83 -8.86
N GLU A 93 3.35 6.93 -9.54
CA GLU A 93 2.71 6.93 -10.88
C GLU A 93 3.62 6.22 -11.90
N GLY A 94 3.07 5.37 -12.77
CA GLY A 94 3.85 4.56 -13.74
C GLY A 94 4.33 3.19 -13.21
N SER A 95 4.13 2.92 -11.92
CA SER A 95 4.52 1.66 -11.26
C SER A 95 3.40 0.59 -11.21
N ALA A 96 2.22 0.84 -11.79
CA ALA A 96 1.05 -0.01 -11.56
C ALA A 96 1.14 -1.43 -12.15
N THR A 97 2.12 -1.73 -13.01
CA THR A 97 2.35 -3.09 -13.52
C THR A 97 3.60 -3.67 -12.87
N TYR A 98 3.41 -4.39 -11.76
CA TYR A 98 4.41 -5.28 -11.18
C TYR A 98 3.90 -6.71 -11.20
N ALA A 99 4.81 -7.67 -11.36
CA ALA A 99 4.48 -9.09 -11.38
C ALA A 99 4.39 -9.69 -9.97
N TYR A 100 5.21 -9.19 -9.04
CA TYR A 100 5.32 -9.72 -7.68
C TYR A 100 5.53 -8.60 -6.65
N VAL A 101 5.16 -8.84 -5.39
CA VAL A 101 5.56 -8.00 -4.25
C VAL A 101 6.83 -8.61 -3.66
N PHE A 102 7.92 -7.85 -3.57
CA PHE A 102 9.18 -8.32 -3.01
C PHE A 102 9.03 -8.66 -1.52
N PRO A 103 9.63 -9.76 -1.00
CA PRO A 103 10.46 -10.77 -1.68
C PRO A 103 9.68 -12.02 -2.14
N ALA A 104 8.37 -11.93 -2.37
CA ALA A 104 7.59 -13.09 -2.79
C ALA A 104 8.03 -13.57 -4.18
N SER A 105 8.10 -14.90 -4.34
CA SER A 105 8.40 -15.56 -5.62
C SER A 105 9.76 -15.20 -6.24
N LEU A 106 10.81 -15.02 -5.43
CA LEU A 106 12.19 -14.75 -5.90
C LEU A 106 12.66 -15.69 -7.01
N SER A 107 12.33 -16.99 -6.92
CA SER A 107 12.68 -17.99 -7.94
C SER A 107 12.00 -17.76 -9.29
N SER A 108 10.95 -16.94 -9.35
CA SER A 108 10.26 -16.54 -10.59
C SER A 108 10.83 -15.26 -11.20
N TYR A 109 11.82 -14.63 -10.55
CA TYR A 109 12.39 -13.38 -11.05
C TYR A 109 13.33 -13.68 -12.22
N LYS A 110 13.09 -12.97 -13.32
CA LYS A 110 13.88 -13.03 -14.55
C LYS A 110 14.18 -11.61 -14.99
N SER A 111 15.04 -11.47 -15.99
CA SER A 111 15.30 -10.18 -16.63
C SER A 111 13.98 -9.47 -16.97
N SER A 112 13.92 -8.18 -16.63
CA SER A 112 12.73 -7.33 -16.81
C SER A 112 11.53 -7.65 -15.90
N THR A 113 11.66 -8.57 -14.93
CA THR A 113 10.63 -8.75 -13.89
C THR A 113 10.50 -7.48 -13.07
N ARG A 114 9.28 -6.96 -12.97
CA ARG A 114 8.95 -5.78 -12.16
C ARG A 114 8.40 -6.21 -10.81
N VAL A 115 8.97 -5.71 -9.71
CA VAL A 115 8.52 -6.05 -8.35
C VAL A 115 8.22 -4.81 -7.55
N LEU A 116 7.15 -4.86 -6.75
CA LEU A 116 6.84 -3.84 -5.77
C LEU A 116 7.70 -4.05 -4.52
N GLN A 117 8.50 -3.06 -4.15
CA GLN A 117 9.20 -3.03 -2.86
C GLN A 117 8.24 -2.46 -1.80
N PRO A 118 7.71 -3.27 -0.86
CA PRO A 118 6.74 -2.80 0.14
C PRO A 118 7.29 -1.73 1.10
N LYS A 119 8.62 -1.66 1.29
CA LYS A 119 9.23 -0.69 2.21
C LYS A 119 9.11 0.75 1.72
N ASP A 120 9.29 0.98 0.42
CA ASP A 120 9.23 2.31 -0.20
C ASP A 120 8.11 2.44 -1.22
N GLY A 121 7.33 1.38 -1.47
CA GLY A 121 6.21 1.33 -2.40
C GLY A 121 6.60 1.53 -3.86
N LYS A 122 7.88 1.48 -4.19
CA LYS A 122 8.37 1.69 -5.56
C LYS A 122 8.44 0.38 -6.32
N VAL A 123 8.29 0.46 -7.64
CA VAL A 123 8.45 -0.71 -8.50
C VAL A 123 9.81 -0.72 -9.16
N TYR A 124 10.57 -1.76 -8.86
CA TYR A 124 11.91 -1.96 -9.37
C TYR A 124 11.88 -3.01 -10.49
N THR A 125 12.66 -2.79 -11.53
CA THR A 125 12.77 -3.71 -12.66
C THR A 125 14.07 -4.50 -12.56
N CYS A 126 13.99 -5.82 -12.55
CA CYS A 126 15.17 -6.68 -12.58
C CYS A 126 15.97 -6.41 -13.86
N LYS A 127 17.28 -6.20 -13.72
CA LYS A 127 18.15 -5.87 -14.86
C LYS A 127 18.16 -6.98 -15.92
N PRO A 128 18.45 -6.64 -17.19
CA PRO A 128 18.70 -7.64 -18.22
C PRO A 128 19.97 -8.46 -17.92
N LEU A 129 20.09 -9.62 -18.58
CA LEU A 129 21.32 -10.41 -18.53
C LEU A 129 22.53 -9.60 -19.04
N PRO A 130 23.75 -9.84 -18.51
CA PRO A 130 24.14 -10.90 -17.57
C PRO A 130 23.81 -10.60 -16.09
N HIS A 131 23.43 -9.37 -15.75
CA HIS A 131 23.17 -8.95 -14.37
C HIS A 131 21.79 -9.38 -13.82
N GLY A 132 20.88 -9.84 -14.68
CA GLY A 132 19.54 -10.27 -14.28
C GLY A 132 19.48 -11.46 -13.32
N GLY A 133 20.58 -12.18 -13.09
CA GLY A 133 20.65 -13.25 -12.09
C GLY A 133 20.63 -12.77 -10.64
N TRP A 134 21.06 -11.53 -10.38
CA TRP A 134 21.23 -11.01 -9.02
C TRP A 134 19.90 -10.67 -8.32
N CYS A 135 18.86 -10.32 -9.08
CA CYS A 135 17.57 -9.94 -8.50
C CYS A 135 16.86 -11.09 -7.78
N ALA A 136 17.21 -12.34 -8.10
CA ALA A 136 16.72 -13.54 -7.42
C ALA A 136 17.61 -13.99 -6.24
N GLN A 137 18.79 -13.39 -6.05
CA GLN A 137 19.80 -13.81 -5.05
C GLN A 137 19.66 -13.10 -3.69
N TRP A 138 18.45 -12.63 -3.36
CA TRP A 138 18.18 -12.05 -2.04
C TRP A 138 17.80 -13.12 -1.03
N SER A 139 18.28 -12.97 0.20
CA SER A 139 17.75 -13.69 1.37
C SER A 139 17.70 -12.77 2.58
N ALA A 140 16.95 -13.17 3.62
CA ALA A 140 16.89 -12.41 4.87
C ALA A 140 18.25 -12.29 5.57
N THR A 141 19.17 -13.25 5.35
CA THR A 141 20.54 -13.24 5.89
C THR A 141 21.55 -12.54 4.97
N SER A 142 21.18 -12.23 3.72
CA SER A 142 22.02 -11.55 2.73
C SER A 142 21.17 -10.53 1.93
N PRO A 143 20.82 -9.37 2.54
CA PRO A 143 19.89 -8.42 1.94
C PRO A 143 20.55 -7.46 0.94
N HIS A 144 21.77 -7.73 0.47
CA HIS A 144 22.55 -6.81 -0.38
C HIS A 144 21.82 -6.41 -1.67
N TYR A 145 21.03 -7.32 -2.25
CA TYR A 145 20.26 -7.09 -3.48
C TYR A 145 18.80 -6.71 -3.21
N GLU A 146 18.47 -6.24 -2.00
CA GLU A 146 17.12 -5.77 -1.71
C GLU A 146 16.80 -4.50 -2.54
N PRO A 147 15.77 -4.48 -3.39
CA PRO A 147 15.48 -3.34 -4.27
C PRO A 147 15.29 -2.05 -3.47
N GLY A 148 16.06 -1.00 -3.79
CA GLY A 148 15.97 0.31 -3.13
C GLY A 148 16.58 0.42 -1.73
N VAL A 149 17.05 -0.69 -1.15
CA VAL A 149 17.49 -0.75 0.26
C VAL A 149 18.87 -1.36 0.42
N GLY A 150 19.17 -2.45 -0.28
CA GLY A 150 20.40 -3.22 -0.11
C GLY A 150 21.64 -2.49 -0.63
N SER A 151 22.81 -2.71 -0.02
CA SER A 151 24.04 -1.99 -0.40
C SER A 151 24.47 -2.14 -1.87
N ALA A 152 24.02 -3.20 -2.54
CA ALA A 152 24.31 -3.52 -3.93
C ALA A 152 23.03 -3.63 -4.78
N TRP A 153 21.92 -3.02 -4.34
CA TRP A 153 20.64 -3.15 -5.05
C TRP A 153 20.74 -2.65 -6.50
N GLN A 154 21.57 -1.63 -6.74
CA GLN A 154 21.79 -1.05 -8.06
C GLN A 154 22.40 -2.05 -9.03
N ASP A 155 23.04 -3.12 -8.59
CA ASP A 155 23.60 -4.15 -9.47
C ASP A 155 22.54 -5.12 -10.00
N ALA A 156 21.43 -5.26 -9.27
CA ALA A 156 20.35 -6.19 -9.58
C ALA A 156 19.11 -5.51 -10.19
N TRP A 157 18.88 -4.23 -9.86
CA TRP A 157 17.62 -3.54 -10.14
C TRP A 157 17.81 -2.20 -10.87
N ILE A 158 16.80 -1.85 -11.67
CA ILE A 158 16.58 -0.52 -12.24
C ILE A 158 15.49 0.15 -11.40
N ALA A 159 15.78 1.35 -10.90
CA ALA A 159 14.82 2.18 -10.15
C ALA A 159 13.65 2.64 -11.05
N PRO A 160 12.47 2.97 -10.46
CA PRO A 160 11.35 3.54 -11.21
C PRO A 160 11.67 4.89 -11.87
#